data_AF-A0A8H3HC88-F1
#
_entry.id   AF-A0A8H3HC88-F1
#
_cell.length_a   1.000
_cell.length_b   1.000
_cell.length_c   1.000
_cell.angle_alpha   90.00
_cell.angle_beta   90.00
_cell.angle_gamma   90.00
#
_symmetry.space_group_name_H-M   'P 1'
#
loop_
_entity.id
_entity.type
_entity.pdbx_description
1 polymer ?
#
loop_
_entity_poly.entity_id
_entity_poly.type
_entity_poly.pdbx_seq_one_letter_code
_entity_poly.pdbx_strand_id
1 'polypeptide(L)'
;MLAMSSAPLERLCDSILFGTRAVPSELSFVLERLSSLEFCQDSLSQYSLNVFLNSHRGPRAQTFSVTDLSEQLATIRGALSKFPEMKKFNLTHMNERFRNLSFGYRKSIPELSQFQVWKESCPKLEEVSIIGIILNER
;
A
#
# COMPACT_ATOMS: atom_id res chain seq x y z
N MET A 1 -30.56 13.05 10.26
CA MET A 1 -30.01 13.08 8.89
C MET A 1 -28.54 13.43 9.02
N LEU A 2 -27.63 12.46 8.82
CA LEU A 2 -26.19 12.76 8.77
C LEU A 2 -25.93 13.51 7.47
N ALA A 3 -25.43 14.74 7.57
CA ALA A 3 -25.06 15.52 6.41
C ALA A 3 -23.95 14.78 5.67
N MET A 4 -24.25 14.24 4.48
CA MET A 4 -23.23 13.75 3.58
C MET A 4 -22.50 14.99 3.05
N SER A 5 -21.25 15.15 3.46
CA SER A 5 -20.37 16.17 2.89
C SER A 5 -20.30 15.95 1.38
N SER A 6 -20.66 16.97 0.60
CA SER A 6 -20.56 16.99 -0.86
C SER A 6 -19.15 17.34 -1.35
N ALA A 7 -18.22 17.64 -0.45
CA ALA A 7 -16.87 17.99 -0.80
C ALA A 7 -16.08 16.74 -1.24
N PRO A 8 -15.34 16.81 -2.36
CA PRO A 8 -14.49 15.71 -2.82
C PRO A 8 -13.48 15.31 -1.74
N LEU A 9 -13.39 14.01 -1.43
CA LEU A 9 -12.41 13.51 -0.48
C LEU A 9 -11.06 13.45 -1.19
N GLU A 10 -10.22 14.44 -0.93
CA GLU A 10 -8.91 14.56 -1.59
C GLU A 10 -7.81 13.77 -0.89
N ARG A 11 -7.93 13.56 0.43
CA ARG A 11 -6.88 12.95 1.26
C ARG A 11 -7.49 11.98 2.25
N LEU A 12 -6.92 10.79 2.34
CA LEU A 12 -7.33 9.78 3.30
C LEU A 12 -6.10 9.13 3.95
N CYS A 13 -6.18 8.96 5.27
CA CYS A 13 -5.18 8.25 6.04
C CYS A 13 -5.90 7.17 6.86
N ASP A 14 -5.66 5.91 6.50
CA ASP A 14 -6.30 4.75 7.11
C ASP A 14 -5.29 3.91 7.89
N SER A 15 -5.85 3.07 8.75
CA SER A 15 -5.10 2.11 9.54
C SER A 15 -5.84 0.77 9.57
N ILE A 16 -5.09 -0.32 9.41
CA ILE A 16 -5.61 -1.69 9.59
C ILE A 16 -4.79 -2.39 10.65
N LEU A 17 -5.48 -3.01 11.60
CA LEU A 17 -4.88 -3.91 12.58
C LEU A 17 -5.14 -5.35 12.17
N PHE A 18 -4.07 -6.14 12.01
CA PHE A 18 -4.17 -7.56 11.71
C PHE A 18 -4.31 -8.40 12.97
N GLY A 19 -5.32 -9.28 12.97
CA GLY A 19 -5.47 -10.34 13.97
C GLY A 19 -4.57 -11.54 13.66
N THR A 20 -4.14 -12.23 14.72
CA THR A 20 -3.17 -13.37 14.72
C THR A 20 -3.51 -14.61 13.87
N ARG A 21 -4.59 -14.61 13.07
CA ARG A 21 -5.11 -15.80 12.37
C ARG A 21 -5.27 -15.68 10.86
N ALA A 22 -4.98 -14.53 10.26
CA ALA A 22 -5.13 -14.37 8.83
C ALA A 22 -3.75 -14.36 8.17
N VAL A 23 -3.42 -15.41 7.41
CA VAL A 23 -2.40 -15.34 6.37
C VAL A 23 -3.06 -15.43 4.98
N PRO A 24 -3.96 -14.50 4.59
CA PRO A 24 -3.98 -14.04 3.20
C PRO A 24 -2.63 -13.41 2.89
N SER A 25 -2.19 -13.48 1.63
CA SER A 25 -0.98 -12.76 1.19
C SER A 25 -1.01 -11.33 1.73
N GLU A 26 0.10 -10.88 2.32
CA GLU A 26 0.14 -9.73 3.23
C GLU A 26 -0.36 -8.41 2.60
N LEU A 27 -0.47 -8.36 1.27
CA LEU A 27 -0.98 -7.24 0.49
C LEU A 27 -2.40 -7.40 -0.07
N SER A 28 -3.04 -8.56 0.05
CA SER A 28 -4.44 -8.76 -0.38
C SER A 28 -5.42 -7.80 0.32
N PHE A 29 -5.17 -7.44 1.57
CA PHE A 29 -5.95 -6.46 2.31
C PHE A 29 -5.75 -5.02 1.82
N VAL A 30 -4.59 -4.71 1.24
CA VAL A 30 -4.37 -3.42 0.58
C VAL A 30 -5.33 -3.30 -0.60
N LEU A 31 -5.53 -4.39 -1.34
CA LEU A 31 -6.48 -4.43 -2.45
C LEU A 31 -7.93 -4.32 -1.97
N GLU A 32 -8.29 -5.04 -0.91
CA GLU A 32 -9.62 -4.92 -0.29
C GLU A 32 -9.90 -3.47 0.12
N ARG A 33 -8.93 -2.80 0.75
CA ARG A 33 -9.07 -1.39 1.11
C ARG A 33 -9.16 -0.48 -0.10
N LEU A 34 -8.28 -0.59 -1.07
CA LEU A 34 -8.36 0.21 -2.30
C LEU A 34 -9.72 0.02 -2.98
N SER A 35 -10.26 -1.20 -2.98
CA SER A 35 -11.59 -1.48 -3.54
C SER A 35 -12.71 -0.81 -2.72
N SER A 36 -12.56 -0.69 -1.40
CA SER A 36 -13.53 0.03 -0.57
C SER A 36 -13.55 1.55 -0.77
N LEU A 37 -12.56 2.11 -1.49
CA LEU A 37 -12.43 3.54 -1.79
C LEU A 37 -13.03 3.97 -3.14
N GLU A 38 -13.79 3.08 -3.80
CA GLU A 38 -14.49 3.39 -5.07
C GLU A 38 -15.35 4.67 -4.97
N PHE A 39 -15.92 4.95 -3.80
CA PHE A 39 -16.76 6.14 -3.58
C PHE A 39 -16.00 7.47 -3.71
N CYS A 40 -14.67 7.48 -3.59
CA CYS A 40 -13.82 8.67 -3.69
C CYS A 40 -12.73 8.54 -4.75
N GLN A 41 -12.81 7.55 -5.64
CA GLN A 41 -11.73 7.25 -6.59
C GLN A 41 -11.36 8.45 -7.48
N ASP A 42 -12.36 9.24 -7.88
CA ASP A 42 -12.21 10.38 -8.79
C ASP A 42 -11.71 11.65 -8.11
N SER A 43 -11.69 11.69 -6.78
CA SER A 43 -11.23 12.84 -6.00
C SER A 43 -9.96 12.58 -5.21
N LEU A 44 -9.68 11.32 -4.89
CA LEU A 44 -8.63 10.96 -3.95
C LEU A 44 -7.25 11.19 -4.57
N SER A 45 -6.59 12.23 -4.08
CA SER A 45 -5.25 12.65 -4.53
C SER A 45 -4.13 12.13 -3.64
N GLN A 46 -4.43 11.82 -2.37
CA GLN A 46 -3.44 11.30 -1.43
C GLN A 46 -4.06 10.21 -0.58
N TYR A 47 -3.42 9.04 -0.57
CA TYR A 47 -3.83 7.93 0.28
C TYR A 47 -2.65 7.36 1.06
N SER A 48 -2.82 7.26 2.37
CA SER A 48 -1.87 6.63 3.28
C SER A 48 -2.55 5.48 4.00
N LEU A 49 -1.98 4.28 3.89
CA LEU A 49 -2.44 3.09 4.57
C LEU A 49 -1.36 2.61 5.54
N ASN A 50 -1.69 2.66 6.83
CA ASN A 50 -0.86 2.13 7.89
C ASN A 50 -1.31 0.71 8.26
N VAL A 51 -0.37 -0.22 8.19
CA VAL A 51 -0.63 -1.62 8.43
C VAL A 51 0.06 -2.05 9.72
N PHE A 52 -0.74 -2.48 10.69
CA PHE A 52 -0.29 -2.90 12.02
C PHE A 52 -0.47 -4.41 12.20
N LEU A 53 0.58 -5.10 12.63
CA LEU A 53 0.48 -6.50 13.04
C LEU A 53 0.24 -6.57 14.55
N ASN A 54 -0.89 -7.16 14.98
CA ASN A 54 -1.12 -7.40 16.40
C ASN A 54 -0.20 -8.52 16.91
N SER A 55 0.95 -8.14 17.44
CA SER A 55 1.99 -9.06 17.91
C SER A 55 1.79 -9.49 19.38
N HIS A 56 0.61 -10.01 19.73
CA HIS A 56 0.39 -10.57 21.08
C HIS A 56 1.08 -11.93 21.33
N ARG A 57 1.96 -12.42 20.45
CA ARG A 57 2.71 -13.68 20.64
C ARG A 57 4.18 -13.58 20.28
N GLY A 58 4.96 -12.92 21.13
CA GLY A 58 6.42 -13.11 21.24
C GLY A 58 7.26 -12.82 19.98
N PRO A 59 8.59 -12.92 20.08
CA PRO A 59 9.53 -12.52 19.04
C PRO A 59 9.70 -13.60 17.95
N ARG A 60 8.62 -14.20 17.45
CA ARG A 60 8.72 -14.97 16.20
C ARG A 60 8.63 -13.96 15.07
N ALA A 61 9.79 -13.64 14.48
CA ALA A 61 9.90 -12.84 13.29
C ALA A 61 8.89 -13.38 12.26
N GLN A 62 7.81 -12.65 12.04
CA GLN A 62 6.94 -12.89 10.90
C GLN A 62 7.74 -12.41 9.70
N THR A 63 8.45 -13.35 9.11
CA THR A 63 9.11 -13.14 7.83
C THR A 63 7.98 -13.04 6.83
N PHE A 64 7.81 -11.87 6.21
CA PHE A 64 6.97 -11.77 5.03
C PHE A 64 7.34 -12.92 4.09
N SER A 65 6.37 -13.72 3.66
CA SER A 65 6.64 -14.82 2.73
C SER A 65 6.70 -14.22 1.33
N VAL A 66 7.88 -13.70 0.99
CA VAL A 66 8.08 -12.81 -0.18
C VAL A 66 8.27 -13.57 -1.50
N THR A 67 7.75 -14.79 -1.60
CA THR A 67 7.75 -15.55 -2.86
C THR A 67 6.89 -14.88 -3.94
N ASP A 68 6.11 -13.84 -3.61
CA ASP A 68 5.08 -13.29 -4.49
C ASP A 68 4.93 -11.75 -4.45
N LEU A 69 5.95 -11.03 -3.99
CA LEU A 69 5.83 -9.57 -3.84
C LEU A 69 5.77 -8.82 -5.17
N SER A 70 6.42 -9.30 -6.22
CA SER A 70 6.31 -8.65 -7.54
C SER A 70 4.89 -8.75 -8.10
N GLU A 71 4.23 -9.91 -8.01
CA GLU A 71 2.82 -10.04 -8.44
C GLU A 71 1.89 -9.19 -7.56
N GLN A 72 2.15 -9.14 -6.25
CA GLN A 72 1.37 -8.28 -5.35
C GLN A 72 1.57 -6.79 -5.63
N LEU A 73 2.79 -6.34 -5.97
CA LEU A 73 3.05 -4.96 -6.38
C LEU A 73 2.39 -4.63 -7.71
N ALA A 74 2.46 -5.54 -8.69
CA ALA A 74 1.74 -5.40 -9.94
C ALA A 74 0.23 -5.28 -9.70
N THR A 75 -0.31 -6.02 -8.73
CA THR A 75 -1.74 -5.96 -8.38
C THR A 75 -2.09 -4.64 -7.68
N ILE A 76 -1.27 -4.15 -6.75
CA ILE A 76 -1.46 -2.83 -6.13
C ILE A 76 -1.44 -1.73 -7.19
N ARG A 77 -0.46 -1.78 -8.09
CA ARG A 77 -0.34 -0.85 -9.21
C ARG A 77 -1.58 -0.88 -10.10
N GLY A 78 -2.07 -2.08 -10.43
CA GLY A 78 -3.34 -2.25 -11.14
C GLY A 78 -4.51 -1.61 -10.41
N ALA A 79 -4.58 -1.73 -9.08
CA ALA A 79 -5.61 -1.07 -8.30
C ALA A 79 -5.47 0.46 -8.26
N LEU A 80 -4.24 0.99 -8.19
CA LEU A 80 -3.97 2.43 -8.24
C LEU A 80 -4.38 3.07 -9.56
N SER A 81 -4.43 2.30 -10.66
CA SER A 81 -4.89 2.83 -11.96
C SER A 81 -6.35 3.29 -11.97
N LYS A 82 -7.14 2.85 -10.99
CA LYS A 82 -8.54 3.29 -10.78
C LYS A 82 -8.65 4.68 -10.15
N PHE A 83 -7.56 5.27 -9.66
CA PHE A 83 -7.53 6.56 -8.98
C PHE A 83 -6.87 7.61 -9.88
N PRO A 84 -7.60 8.23 -10.81
CA PRO A 84 -7.02 9.12 -11.81
C PRO A 84 -6.36 10.37 -11.21
N GLU A 85 -6.81 10.81 -10.03
CA GLU A 85 -6.30 12.00 -9.34
C GLU A 85 -5.18 11.69 -8.34
N MET A 86 -4.79 10.44 -8.17
CA MET A 86 -3.81 10.03 -7.16
C MET A 86 -2.42 10.61 -7.49
N LYS A 87 -1.94 11.44 -6.57
CA LYS A 87 -0.59 12.04 -6.59
C LYS A 87 0.34 11.35 -5.62
N LYS A 88 -0.18 10.90 -4.47
CA LYS A 88 0.64 10.29 -3.41
C LYS A 88 0.00 9.03 -2.87
N PHE A 89 0.71 7.92 -2.96
CA PHE A 89 0.31 6.67 -2.30
C PHE A 89 1.37 6.24 -1.31
N ASN A 90 0.98 6.01 -0.06
CA ASN A 90 1.86 5.54 1.00
C ASN A 90 1.29 4.27 1.63
N LEU A 91 2.04 3.17 1.55
CA LEU A 91 1.81 1.94 2.27
C LEU A 91 2.92 1.77 3.30
N THR A 92 2.60 2.08 4.56
CA THR A 92 3.54 1.92 5.67
C THR A 92 3.19 0.67 6.47
N HIS A 93 4.21 -0.14 6.74
CA HIS A 93 4.08 -1.25 7.67
C HIS A 93 4.71 -0.89 9.01
N MET A 94 3.87 -0.73 10.03
CA MET A 94 4.25 -0.38 11.38
C MET A 94 4.59 -1.66 12.16
N ASN A 95 5.76 -2.24 11.87
CA ASN A 95 6.36 -3.23 12.76
C ASN A 95 7.84 -2.92 12.90
N GLU A 96 8.27 -2.57 14.10
CA GLU A 96 9.60 -2.06 14.47
C GLU A 96 10.75 -3.06 14.25
N ARG A 97 10.49 -4.20 13.60
CA ARG A 97 11.41 -5.35 13.54
C ARG A 97 11.65 -5.88 12.14
N PHE A 98 11.63 -5.03 11.11
CA PHE A 98 12.24 -5.36 9.81
C PHE A 98 13.77 -5.39 9.90
N ARG A 99 14.33 -6.27 10.74
CA ARG A 99 15.78 -6.44 10.83
C ARG A 99 16.35 -7.26 9.67
N ASN A 100 15.50 -8.03 8.97
CA ASN A 100 15.91 -8.85 7.83
C ASN A 100 14.94 -8.65 6.66
N LEU A 101 15.40 -7.93 5.63
CA LEU A 101 14.75 -7.94 4.33
C LEU A 101 14.87 -9.36 3.76
N SER A 102 13.74 -10.01 3.53
CA SER A 102 13.68 -11.36 2.96
C SER A 102 14.32 -11.39 1.57
N PHE A 103 14.70 -12.58 1.10
CA PHE A 103 15.26 -12.77 -0.23
C PHE A 103 14.31 -12.30 -1.35
N GLY A 104 13.00 -12.52 -1.19
CA GLY A 104 12.02 -12.03 -2.16
C GLY A 104 11.91 -10.50 -2.19
N TYR A 105 12.12 -9.83 -1.06
CA TYR A 105 12.08 -8.36 -1.03
C TYR A 105 13.25 -7.80 -1.82
N ARG A 106 14.42 -8.46 -1.72
CA ARG A 106 15.59 -8.12 -2.54
C ARG A 106 15.34 -8.31 -4.04
N LYS A 107 14.53 -9.30 -4.43
CA LYS A 107 14.15 -9.53 -5.83
C LYS A 107 13.15 -8.52 -6.38
N SER A 108 12.31 -7.91 -5.53
CA SER A 108 11.38 -6.87 -5.94
C SER A 108 11.97 -5.46 -5.91
N ILE A 109 13.19 -5.28 -5.36
CA ILE A 109 13.91 -3.99 -5.39
C ILE A 109 13.96 -3.37 -6.79
N PRO A 110 14.23 -4.09 -7.89
CA PRO A 110 14.25 -3.49 -9.22
C PRO A 110 12.92 -2.82 -9.60
N GLU A 111 11.78 -3.47 -9.33
CA GLU A 111 10.44 -2.89 -9.59
C GLU A 111 10.11 -1.76 -8.61
N LEU A 112 10.45 -1.94 -7.33
CA LEU A 112 10.34 -0.92 -6.28
C LEU A 112 11.35 0.22 -6.42
N SER A 113 12.26 0.18 -7.40
CA SER A 113 13.24 1.25 -7.65
C SER A 113 12.89 2.09 -8.88
N GLN A 114 11.88 1.68 -9.66
CA GLN A 114 11.52 2.31 -10.92
C GLN A 114 10.20 3.06 -10.79
N PHE A 115 10.27 4.36 -10.49
CA PHE A 115 9.07 5.20 -10.38
C PHE A 115 8.22 5.18 -11.66
N GLN A 116 8.86 5.08 -12.83
CA GLN A 116 8.18 5.08 -14.12
C GLN A 116 7.11 3.99 -14.24
N VAL A 117 7.37 2.79 -13.70
CA VAL A 117 6.43 1.66 -13.73
C VAL A 117 5.12 2.00 -13.01
N TRP A 118 5.21 2.74 -11.91
CA TRP A 118 4.04 3.21 -11.14
C TRP A 118 3.29 4.31 -11.89
N LYS A 119 4.04 5.26 -12.46
CA LYS A 119 3.49 6.38 -13.22
C LYS A 119 2.75 5.96 -14.49
N GLU A 120 3.20 4.90 -15.16
CA GLU A 120 2.48 4.32 -16.31
C GLU A 120 1.06 3.88 -15.96
N SER A 121 0.85 3.40 -14.73
CA SER A 121 -0.47 2.96 -14.26
C SER A 121 -1.28 4.09 -13.61
N CYS A 122 -0.61 5.08 -13.02
CA CYS A 122 -1.23 6.24 -12.41
C CYS A 122 -0.51 7.53 -12.88
N PRO A 123 -0.96 8.17 -13.97
CA PRO A 123 -0.19 9.24 -14.64
C PRO A 123 0.05 10.50 -13.81
N LYS A 124 -0.83 10.78 -12.83
CA LYS A 124 -0.71 11.92 -11.92
C LYS A 124 0.13 11.62 -10.67
N LEU A 125 0.64 10.39 -10.53
CA LEU A 125 1.44 10.00 -9.39
C LEU A 125 2.74 10.79 -9.38
N GLU A 126 2.99 11.46 -8.27
CA GLU A 126 4.19 12.26 -7.97
C GLU A 126 5.09 11.52 -6.95
N GLU A 127 4.50 10.67 -6.10
CA GLU A 127 5.18 9.97 -5.01
C GLU A 127 4.53 8.60 -4.71
N VAL A 128 5.36 7.57 -4.57
CA VAL A 128 4.95 6.27 -4.03
C VAL A 128 5.86 5.88 -2.87
N SER A 129 5.28 5.53 -1.73
CA SER A 129 6.00 4.95 -0.61
C SER A 129 5.45 3.57 -0.30
N ILE A 130 6.31 2.55 -0.30
CA ILE A 130 5.92 1.17 -0.01
C ILE A 130 6.95 0.58 0.94
N ILE A 131 6.51 0.29 2.17
CA ILE A 131 7.29 -0.41 3.19
C ILE A 131 8.69 0.22 3.33
N GLY A 132 8.73 1.54 3.52
CA GLY A 132 9.95 2.32 3.74
C GLY A 132 10.77 2.67 2.49
N ILE A 133 10.43 2.15 1.30
CA ILE A 133 11.00 2.65 0.03
C ILE A 133 10.16 3.82 -0.44
N ILE A 134 10.79 4.95 -0.75
CA ILE A 134 10.13 6.15 -1.28
C ILE A 134 10.69 6.42 -2.68
N LEU A 135 9.79 6.53 -3.66
CA LEU A 135 10.10 6.93 -5.02
C LEU A 135 9.30 8.18 -5.37
N ASN A 136 9.97 9.13 -6.03
CA ASN A 136 9.36 10.39 -6.44
C ASN A 136 9.59 10.59 -7.95
N GLU A 137 8.70 11.36 -8.56
CA GLU A 137 8.92 11.98 -9.86
C GLU A 137 10.13 12.92 -9.76
N ARG A 138 11.23 12.59 -10.43
CA ARG A 138 12.43 13.44 -10.55
C ARG A 138 12.54 14.01 -11.94
#